data_AF-A0A6C0H920-F1
#
_entry.id   AF-A0A6C0H920-F1
#
_cell.length_a   1.000
_cell.length_b   1.000
_cell.length_c   1.000
_cell.angle_alpha   90.00
_cell.angle_beta   90.00
_cell.angle_gamma   90.00
#
_symmetry.space_group_name_H-M   'P 1'
#
loop_
_entity.id
_entity.type
_entity.pdbx_description
1 polymer ?
#
loop_
_entity_poly.entity_id
_entity_poly.type
_entity_poly.pdbx_seq_one_letter_code
_entity_poly.pdbx_strand_id
1 'polypeptide(L)'
;MDDFNVSSLHESKNEWGSRLLTILTPHIVDGLKSIFDEAIKLCKENNEMDKYLMTFQNFITRIPKWNPVIIESERRRIVEKSGCNYLEDLVTCVHIIQLKLLTAIRAGQKQRKIDISIPKLDDFIHKVYINVARKIYKNVYLFEINIPPLQVQKHFRETEIIVQECILNTVRESIPVESILQAYMGETIEEDVVEEIKEQVIEKPAESKGETQIIKETSDVDNKNADQIAGASPSLESDLALPKTLEVMTETEKSSRLSFNDIDYARDEHNNEIIVEAPKDISRLEEISDMRNEQRKLETEEDDDEDNPRLKIADEDVKLDYLDIHNIDTPNEMTLMPDLLIDDIEILA
;
A
#
# COMPACT_ATOMS: atom_id res chain seq x y z
N MET A 1 -6.58 -10.48 33.53
CA MET A 1 -7.47 -9.31 33.53
C MET A 1 -7.44 -8.82 32.12
N ASP A 2 -8.40 -9.32 31.35
CA ASP A 2 -8.19 -9.54 29.92
C ASP A 2 -8.94 -8.47 29.15
N ASP A 3 -8.35 -7.28 29.16
CA ASP A 3 -8.81 -6.09 28.44
C ASP A 3 -8.71 -6.25 26.90
N PHE A 4 -8.39 -7.47 26.43
CA PHE A 4 -8.22 -7.87 25.03
C PHE A 4 -9.51 -8.42 24.40
N ASN A 5 -10.66 -7.79 24.68
CA ASN A 5 -11.86 -8.07 23.88
C ASN A 5 -11.57 -7.69 22.41
N VAL A 6 -11.66 -8.66 21.50
CA VAL A 6 -11.39 -8.49 20.06
C VAL A 6 -12.23 -7.35 19.46
N SER A 7 -13.47 -7.17 19.93
CA SER A 7 -14.33 -6.05 19.52
C SER A 7 -13.74 -4.68 19.90
N SER A 8 -13.16 -4.54 21.10
CA SER A 8 -12.53 -3.30 21.57
C SER A 8 -11.22 -3.02 20.82
N LEU A 9 -10.47 -4.04 20.44
CA LEU A 9 -9.31 -3.90 19.55
C LEU A 9 -9.72 -3.45 18.14
N HIS A 10 -10.86 -3.92 17.61
CA HIS A 10 -11.43 -3.47 16.34
C HIS A 10 -11.90 -2.01 16.40
N GLU A 11 -12.62 -1.62 17.45
CA GLU A 11 -13.08 -0.25 17.66
C GLU A 11 -11.89 0.72 17.81
N SER A 12 -10.92 0.36 18.66
CA SER A 12 -9.67 1.12 18.83
C SER A 12 -8.91 1.27 17.50
N LYS A 13 -8.77 0.19 16.73
CA LYS A 13 -8.14 0.24 15.40
C LYS A 13 -8.83 1.25 14.48
N ASN A 14 -10.16 1.26 14.47
CA ASN A 14 -10.94 2.14 13.60
C ASN A 14 -10.78 3.61 14.02
N GLU A 15 -10.84 3.92 15.31
CA GLU A 15 -10.65 5.29 15.82
C GLU A 15 -9.22 5.81 15.55
N TRP A 16 -8.18 5.10 15.99
CA TRP A 16 -6.79 5.54 15.78
C TRP A 16 -6.40 5.54 14.30
N GLY A 17 -6.94 4.63 13.49
CA GLY A 17 -6.76 4.61 12.04
C GLY A 17 -7.45 5.78 11.34
N SER A 18 -8.71 6.08 11.71
CA SER A 18 -9.44 7.26 11.22
C SER A 18 -8.72 8.55 11.59
N ARG A 19 -8.28 8.67 12.85
CA ARG A 19 -7.50 9.82 13.35
C ARG A 19 -6.19 10.02 12.59
N LEU A 20 -5.46 8.94 12.29
CA LEU A 20 -4.26 8.98 11.47
C LEU A 20 -4.55 9.45 10.04
N LEU A 21 -5.64 8.95 9.42
CA LEU A 21 -6.05 9.38 8.08
C LEU A 21 -6.43 10.86 8.04
N THR A 22 -7.24 11.34 8.99
CA THR A 22 -7.67 12.75 9.07
C THR A 22 -6.49 13.71 9.18
N ILE A 23 -5.46 13.34 9.96
CA ILE A 23 -4.26 14.17 10.14
C ILE A 23 -3.34 14.07 8.91
N LEU A 24 -3.03 12.85 8.45
CA LEU A 24 -1.94 12.66 7.48
C LEU A 24 -2.35 12.99 6.03
N THR A 25 -3.59 12.70 5.63
CA THR A 25 -4.09 12.90 4.26
C THR A 25 -3.82 14.33 3.72
N PRO A 26 -4.27 15.42 4.37
CA PRO A 26 -4.08 16.77 3.83
C PRO A 26 -2.60 17.15 3.71
N HIS A 27 -1.74 16.70 4.62
CA HIS A 27 -0.31 17.03 4.59
C HIS A 27 0.49 16.24 3.54
N ILE A 28 0.01 15.06 3.15
CA ILE A 28 0.53 14.32 2.00
C ILE A 28 0.09 14.98 0.67
N VAL A 29 -1.18 15.40 0.57
CA VAL A 29 -1.71 16.15 -0.59
C VAL A 29 -0.99 17.49 -0.76
N ASP A 30 -0.72 18.22 0.32
CA ASP A 30 0.13 19.42 0.33
C ASP A 30 1.53 19.16 -0.27
N GLY A 31 2.14 18.02 0.05
CA GLY A 31 3.45 17.64 -0.48
C GLY A 31 3.41 17.33 -1.98
N LEU A 32 2.42 16.57 -2.44
CA LEU A 32 2.18 16.35 -3.87
C LEU A 32 1.99 17.67 -4.61
N LYS A 33 1.23 18.61 -4.01
CA LYS A 33 0.98 19.92 -4.59
C LYS A 33 2.26 20.76 -4.68
N SER A 34 3.14 20.73 -3.68
CA SER A 34 4.45 21.40 -3.75
C SER A 34 5.28 20.90 -4.94
N ILE A 35 5.34 19.57 -5.13
CA ILE A 35 6.05 18.92 -6.25
C ILE A 35 5.41 19.32 -7.61
N PHE A 36 4.08 19.50 -7.65
CA PHE A 36 3.36 19.94 -8.83
C PHE A 36 3.57 21.42 -9.14
N ASP A 37 3.53 22.30 -8.15
CA ASP A 37 3.79 23.74 -8.29
C ASP A 37 5.24 23.99 -8.74
N GLU A 38 6.20 23.17 -8.28
CA GLU A 38 7.58 23.14 -8.79
C GLU A 38 7.67 22.66 -10.25
N ALA A 39 6.93 21.63 -10.64
CA ALA A 39 6.88 21.14 -12.02
C ALA A 39 6.30 22.19 -12.98
N ILE A 40 5.23 22.89 -12.57
CA ILE A 40 4.67 24.04 -13.29
C ILE A 40 5.71 25.14 -13.42
N LYS A 41 6.44 25.48 -12.34
CA LYS A 41 7.45 26.53 -12.35
C LYS A 41 8.56 26.22 -13.37
N LEU A 42 9.08 24.99 -13.39
CA LEU A 42 10.09 24.58 -14.38
C LEU A 42 9.58 24.67 -15.82
N CYS A 43 8.33 24.26 -16.07
CA CYS A 43 7.71 24.40 -17.40
C CYS A 43 7.49 25.86 -17.81
N LYS A 44 7.19 26.77 -16.88
CA LYS A 44 7.11 28.22 -17.13
C LYS A 44 8.48 28.81 -17.49
N GLU A 45 9.53 28.45 -16.74
CA GLU A 45 10.90 28.93 -16.97
C GLU A 45 11.46 28.45 -18.33
N ASN A 46 11.10 27.24 -18.76
CA ASN A 46 11.50 26.67 -20.05
C ASN A 46 10.55 26.99 -21.23
N ASN A 47 9.43 27.69 -21.00
CA ASN A 47 8.32 27.89 -21.95
C ASN A 47 7.65 26.60 -22.48
N GLU A 48 7.85 25.44 -21.82
CA GLU A 48 7.27 24.15 -22.21
C GLU A 48 5.98 23.84 -21.43
N MET A 49 5.02 24.77 -21.46
CA MET A 49 3.81 24.69 -20.64
C MET A 49 2.96 23.45 -20.91
N ASP A 50 2.90 22.95 -22.16
CA ASP A 50 2.11 21.77 -22.51
C ASP A 50 2.63 20.47 -21.89
N LYS A 51 3.91 20.45 -21.45
CA LYS A 51 4.57 19.26 -20.89
C LYS A 51 4.48 19.17 -19.36
N TYR A 52 3.75 20.07 -18.70
CA TYR A 52 3.68 20.16 -17.23
C TYR A 52 3.34 18.82 -16.53
N LEU A 53 2.36 18.07 -17.04
CA LEU A 53 1.99 16.75 -16.52
C LEU A 53 3.12 15.70 -16.67
N MET A 54 3.86 15.74 -17.78
CA MET A 54 5.01 14.86 -18.01
C MET A 54 6.19 15.23 -17.10
N THR A 55 6.42 16.52 -16.87
CA THR A 55 7.40 17.02 -15.89
C THR A 55 7.04 16.57 -14.48
N PHE A 56 5.77 16.64 -14.10
CA PHE A 56 5.28 16.16 -12.81
C PHE A 56 5.44 14.64 -12.66
N GLN A 57 5.14 13.84 -13.70
CA GLN A 57 5.48 12.40 -13.73
C GLN A 57 6.98 12.15 -13.51
N ASN A 58 7.84 12.90 -14.20
CA ASN A 58 9.30 12.80 -14.06
C ASN A 58 9.81 13.18 -12.66
N PHE A 59 9.04 13.96 -11.88
CA PHE A 59 9.32 14.26 -10.48
C PHE A 59 8.79 13.15 -9.55
N ILE A 60 7.57 12.66 -9.78
CA ILE A 60 6.95 11.54 -9.03
C ILE A 60 7.85 10.29 -9.09
N THR A 61 8.44 9.97 -10.25
CA THR A 61 9.37 8.84 -10.42
C THR A 61 10.65 8.96 -9.57
N ARG A 62 10.96 10.14 -9.02
CA ARG A 62 12.12 10.37 -8.13
C ARG A 62 11.81 10.14 -6.65
N ILE A 63 10.53 10.08 -6.25
CA ILE A 63 10.10 9.90 -4.85
C ILE A 63 10.70 8.65 -4.20
N PRO A 64 10.76 7.46 -4.85
CA PRO A 64 11.43 6.28 -4.28
C PRO A 64 12.95 6.42 -4.11
N LYS A 65 13.56 7.50 -4.63
CA LYS A 65 15.01 7.78 -4.60
C LYS A 65 15.33 9.04 -3.77
N TRP A 66 14.41 9.50 -2.92
CA TRP A 66 14.67 10.61 -2.01
C TRP A 66 15.83 10.31 -1.04
N ASN A 67 16.63 11.35 -0.77
CA ASN A 67 17.67 11.33 0.25
C ASN A 67 17.01 11.41 1.64
N PRO A 68 17.50 10.69 2.68
CA PRO A 68 17.07 10.83 4.07
C PRO A 68 16.89 12.28 4.56
N VAL A 69 17.72 13.23 4.12
CA VAL A 69 17.57 14.67 4.48
C VAL A 69 16.27 15.27 3.94
N ILE A 70 15.82 14.85 2.75
CA ILE A 70 14.52 15.27 2.18
C ILE A 70 13.38 14.67 3.02
N ILE A 71 13.47 13.37 3.34
CA ILE A 71 12.47 12.65 4.13
C ILE A 71 12.32 13.27 5.53
N GLU A 72 13.43 13.60 6.20
CA GLU A 72 13.41 14.27 7.50
C GLU A 72 12.78 15.67 7.41
N SER A 73 13.10 16.45 6.37
CA SER A 73 12.49 17.77 6.15
C SER A 73 10.98 17.67 5.88
N GLU A 74 10.55 16.63 5.18
CA GLU A 74 9.15 16.36 4.85
C GLU A 74 8.36 15.93 6.10
N ARG A 75 8.91 15.02 6.92
CA ARG A 75 8.37 14.67 8.24
C ARG A 75 8.25 15.92 9.11
N ARG A 76 9.29 16.75 9.17
CA ARG A 76 9.30 17.96 9.98
C ARG A 76 8.18 18.92 9.56
N ARG A 77 8.01 19.16 8.25
CA ARG A 77 6.90 19.93 7.69
C ARG A 77 5.54 19.35 8.08
N ILE A 78 5.37 18.03 8.04
CA ILE A 78 4.12 17.36 8.43
C ILE A 78 3.82 17.53 9.92
N VAL A 79 4.81 17.37 10.80
CA VAL A 79 4.64 17.57 12.26
C VAL A 79 4.33 19.04 12.57
N GLU A 80 5.07 19.98 11.98
CA GLU A 80 4.86 21.42 12.17
C GLU A 80 3.49 21.89 11.65
N LYS A 81 3.07 21.45 10.44
CA LYS A 81 1.76 21.83 9.87
C LYS A 81 0.56 21.16 10.53
N SER A 82 0.71 19.97 11.10
CA SER A 82 -0.38 19.24 11.76
C SER A 82 -0.63 19.69 13.19
N GLY A 83 0.34 20.34 13.84
CA GLY A 83 0.34 20.55 15.28
C GLY A 83 0.35 19.24 16.10
N CYS A 84 0.59 18.09 15.45
CA CYS A 84 0.49 16.78 16.05
C CYS A 84 1.84 16.29 16.55
N ASN A 85 2.26 16.81 17.71
CA ASN A 85 3.51 16.42 18.37
C ASN A 85 3.62 14.91 18.67
N TYR A 86 2.49 14.21 18.75
CA TYR A 86 2.37 12.77 19.02
C TYR A 86 2.18 11.92 17.75
N LEU A 87 2.46 12.44 16.55
CA LEU A 87 2.27 11.70 15.29
C LEU A 87 3.07 10.38 15.24
N GLU A 88 4.25 10.34 15.87
CA GLU A 88 5.10 9.16 15.96
C GLU A 88 4.51 8.09 16.90
N ASP A 89 3.97 8.53 18.04
CA ASP A 89 3.23 7.67 18.97
C ASP A 89 1.92 7.16 18.34
N LEU A 90 1.25 7.97 17.52
CA LEU A 90 0.01 7.61 16.82
C LEU A 90 0.25 6.51 15.77
N VAL A 91 1.27 6.66 14.93
CA VAL A 91 1.68 5.62 13.96
C VAL A 91 2.10 4.34 14.69
N THR A 92 2.87 4.47 15.78
CA THR A 92 3.27 3.35 16.64
C THR A 92 2.06 2.65 17.26
N CYS A 93 1.08 3.41 17.78
CA CYS A 93 -0.15 2.88 18.37
C CYS A 93 -0.98 2.10 17.34
N VAL A 94 -1.20 2.66 16.15
CA VAL A 94 -1.91 1.99 15.05
C VAL A 94 -1.22 0.68 14.66
N HIS A 95 0.11 0.68 14.53
CA HIS A 95 0.88 -0.52 14.23
C HIS A 95 0.78 -1.57 15.35
N ILE A 96 0.92 -1.19 16.63
CA ILE A 96 0.80 -2.09 17.78
C ILE A 96 -0.61 -2.68 17.90
N ILE A 97 -1.68 -1.90 17.68
CA ILE A 97 -3.06 -2.39 17.73
C ILE A 97 -3.33 -3.37 16.58
N GLN A 98 -2.89 -3.03 15.36
CA GLN A 98 -3.06 -3.90 14.20
C GLN A 98 -2.23 -5.19 14.32
N LEU A 99 -1.04 -5.15 14.94
CA LEU A 99 -0.30 -6.35 15.32
C LEU A 99 -1.05 -7.18 16.36
N LYS A 100 -1.46 -6.56 17.48
CA LYS A 100 -2.23 -7.23 18.55
C LYS A 100 -3.44 -7.95 17.99
N LEU A 101 -4.21 -7.29 17.12
CA LEU A 101 -5.40 -7.84 16.48
C LEU A 101 -5.10 -9.12 15.67
N LEU A 102 -3.98 -9.16 14.94
CA LEU A 102 -3.57 -10.35 14.18
C LEU A 102 -3.05 -11.48 15.09
N THR A 103 -2.39 -11.14 16.20
CA THR A 103 -1.90 -12.14 17.18
C THR A 103 -2.97 -12.66 18.14
N ALA A 104 -4.06 -11.90 18.36
CA ALA A 104 -5.15 -12.26 19.27
C ALA A 104 -6.00 -13.44 18.77
N ILE A 105 -5.86 -13.81 17.50
CA ILE A 105 -6.54 -14.96 16.88
C ILE A 105 -5.86 -16.29 17.28
N ARG A 106 -4.66 -16.27 17.90
CA ARG A 106 -3.91 -17.48 18.27
C ARG A 106 -4.44 -18.12 19.55
N ALA A 107 -5.07 -19.29 19.40
CA ALA A 107 -5.62 -20.11 20.48
C ALA A 107 -4.56 -20.87 21.33
N GLY A 108 -3.33 -20.34 21.43
CA GLY A 108 -2.20 -20.99 22.11
C GLY A 108 -1.96 -20.46 23.52
N GLN A 109 -2.00 -21.35 24.53
CA GLN A 109 -1.79 -21.04 25.96
C GLN A 109 -0.47 -20.31 26.28
N LYS A 110 0.58 -20.52 25.47
CA LYS A 110 1.92 -19.91 25.65
C LYS A 110 2.03 -18.63 24.81
N GLN A 111 1.97 -17.46 25.44
CA GLN A 111 2.28 -16.18 24.79
C GLN A 111 3.78 -16.07 24.47
N ARG A 112 4.20 -16.47 23.26
CA ARG A 112 5.55 -16.14 22.75
C ARG A 112 5.56 -14.66 22.40
N LYS A 113 6.57 -13.93 22.88
CA LYS A 113 6.82 -12.55 22.45
C LYS A 113 7.26 -12.58 20.99
N ILE A 114 6.51 -11.91 20.12
CA ILE A 114 6.93 -11.68 18.73
C ILE A 114 7.55 -10.30 18.70
N ASP A 115 8.88 -10.24 18.84
CA ASP A 115 9.64 -8.99 18.88
C ASP A 115 9.69 -8.36 17.48
N ILE A 116 8.68 -7.52 17.17
CA ILE A 116 8.52 -6.87 15.87
C ILE A 116 9.07 -5.45 15.91
N SER A 117 9.89 -5.12 14.92
CA SER A 117 10.45 -3.79 14.73
C SER A 117 9.37 -2.78 14.32
N ILE A 118 8.99 -1.91 15.25
CA ILE A 118 8.12 -0.76 14.99
C ILE A 118 8.80 0.12 13.91
N PRO A 119 8.13 0.46 12.79
CA PRO A 119 8.69 1.35 11.77
C PRO A 119 8.96 2.75 12.33
N LYS A 120 10.07 3.37 11.95
CA LYS A 120 10.30 4.80 12.24
C LYS A 120 9.32 5.66 11.47
N LEU A 121 9.00 6.84 12.01
CA LEU A 121 8.10 7.78 11.34
C LEU A 121 8.64 8.24 9.98
N ASP A 122 9.95 8.43 9.84
CA ASP A 122 10.61 8.75 8.56
C ASP A 122 10.39 7.65 7.50
N ASP A 123 10.65 6.39 7.86
CA ASP A 123 10.48 5.22 6.99
C ASP A 123 9.01 5.01 6.60
N PHE A 124 8.09 5.26 7.54
CA PHE A 124 6.65 5.18 7.30
C PHE A 124 6.18 6.26 6.31
N ILE A 125 6.55 7.53 6.54
CA ILE A 125 6.20 8.65 5.66
C ILE A 125 6.78 8.43 4.25
N HIS A 126 8.02 7.95 4.13
CA HIS A 126 8.60 7.67 2.81
C HIS A 126 7.85 6.55 2.07
N LYS A 127 7.47 5.46 2.76
CA LYS A 127 6.65 4.39 2.16
C LYS A 127 5.25 4.89 1.75
N VAL A 128 4.60 5.75 2.55
CA VAL A 128 3.33 6.40 2.15
C VAL A 128 3.53 7.18 0.86
N TYR A 129 4.56 8.03 0.77
CA TYR A 129 4.85 8.79 -0.44
C TYR A 129 5.18 7.89 -1.65
N ILE A 130 5.87 6.76 -1.47
CA ILE A 130 6.11 5.78 -2.55
C ILE A 130 4.80 5.16 -3.06
N ASN A 131 3.89 4.78 -2.17
CA ASN A 131 2.62 4.17 -2.55
C ASN A 131 1.66 5.17 -3.21
N VAL A 132 1.60 6.40 -2.69
CA VAL A 132 0.88 7.51 -3.32
C VAL A 132 1.47 7.83 -4.70
N ALA A 133 2.81 7.93 -4.82
CA ALA A 133 3.49 8.16 -6.09
C ALA A 133 3.09 7.14 -7.17
N ARG A 134 3.05 5.84 -6.83
CA ARG A 134 2.65 4.75 -7.74
C ARG A 134 1.22 4.89 -8.26
N LYS A 135 0.28 5.42 -7.46
CA LYS A 135 -1.11 5.65 -7.85
C LYS A 135 -1.27 6.95 -8.65
N ILE A 136 -0.72 8.06 -8.14
CA ILE A 136 -0.80 9.37 -8.80
C ILE A 136 -0.09 9.36 -10.16
N TYR A 137 1.01 8.62 -10.34
CA TYR A 137 1.67 8.44 -11.64
C TYR A 137 0.76 7.86 -12.73
N LYS A 138 -0.24 7.04 -12.36
CA LYS A 138 -1.26 6.52 -13.27
C LYS A 138 -2.40 7.53 -13.48
N ASN A 139 -2.79 8.23 -12.42
CA ASN A 139 -3.94 9.15 -12.38
C ASN A 139 -3.52 10.63 -12.49
N VAL A 140 -2.60 10.95 -13.40
CA VAL A 140 -1.97 12.29 -13.48
C VAL A 140 -2.94 13.38 -13.96
N TYR A 141 -4.00 13.00 -14.67
CA TYR A 141 -5.10 13.89 -15.07
C TYR A 141 -5.79 14.56 -13.85
N LEU A 142 -5.63 14.02 -12.64
CA LEU A 142 -6.12 14.67 -11.41
C LEU A 142 -5.48 16.05 -11.17
N PHE A 143 -4.32 16.31 -11.78
CA PHE A 143 -3.58 17.58 -11.69
C PHE A 143 -3.71 18.43 -12.98
N GLU A 144 -4.74 18.21 -13.80
CA GLU A 144 -4.97 19.02 -15.01
C GLU A 144 -5.36 20.48 -14.69
N ILE A 145 -4.77 21.42 -15.44
CA ILE A 145 -5.00 22.87 -15.31
C ILE A 145 -5.99 23.34 -16.40
N ASN A 146 -6.79 24.37 -16.09
CA ASN A 146 -7.84 24.97 -16.95
C ASN A 146 -9.15 24.16 -17.06
N ILE A 147 -9.32 23.12 -16.25
CA ILE A 147 -10.61 22.41 -16.12
C ILE A 147 -11.64 23.22 -15.31
N PRO A 148 -12.97 23.00 -15.48
CA PRO A 148 -14.00 23.70 -14.72
C PRO A 148 -13.86 23.52 -13.19
N PRO A 149 -14.22 24.50 -12.34
CA PRO A 149 -14.03 24.41 -10.89
C PRO A 149 -14.66 23.17 -10.21
N LEU A 150 -15.80 22.71 -10.72
CA LEU A 150 -16.46 21.48 -10.25
C LEU A 150 -15.62 20.22 -10.53
N GLN A 151 -14.85 20.19 -11.63
CA GLN A 151 -13.93 19.09 -11.92
C GLN A 151 -12.68 19.19 -11.02
N VAL A 152 -12.15 20.39 -10.77
CA VAL A 152 -11.05 20.58 -9.79
C VAL A 152 -11.46 20.02 -8.41
N GLN A 153 -12.68 20.30 -7.96
CA GLN A 153 -13.20 19.79 -6.68
C GLN A 153 -13.34 18.25 -6.67
N LYS A 154 -13.80 17.65 -7.78
CA LYS A 154 -13.87 16.18 -7.92
C LYS A 154 -12.48 15.54 -7.97
N HIS A 155 -11.55 16.10 -8.74
CA HIS A 155 -10.17 15.60 -8.85
C HIS A 155 -9.43 15.71 -7.51
N PHE A 156 -9.69 16.77 -6.73
CA PHE A 156 -9.17 16.90 -5.36
C PHE A 156 -9.69 15.80 -4.44
N ARG A 157 -11.01 15.58 -4.39
CA ARG A 157 -11.62 14.49 -3.60
C ARG A 157 -11.09 13.11 -4.00
N GLU A 158 -10.94 12.85 -5.29
CA GLU A 158 -10.37 11.59 -5.80
C GLU A 158 -8.89 11.44 -5.35
N THR A 159 -8.12 12.53 -5.36
CA THR A 159 -6.75 12.54 -4.84
C THR A 159 -6.70 12.25 -3.34
N GLU A 160 -7.62 12.82 -2.53
CA GLU A 160 -7.74 12.50 -1.10
C GLU A 160 -8.06 11.02 -0.85
N ILE A 161 -9.01 10.45 -1.61
CA ILE A 161 -9.38 9.03 -1.51
C ILE A 161 -8.18 8.12 -1.85
N ILE A 162 -7.45 8.42 -2.93
CA ILE A 162 -6.23 7.71 -3.33
C ILE A 162 -5.16 7.78 -2.22
N VAL A 163 -4.97 8.95 -1.60
CA VAL A 163 -4.02 9.12 -0.50
C VAL A 163 -4.44 8.32 0.74
N GLN A 164 -5.72 8.33 1.10
CA GLN A 164 -6.25 7.54 2.21
C GLN A 164 -6.05 6.03 2.00
N GLU A 165 -6.33 5.53 0.79
CA GLU A 165 -6.08 4.14 0.40
C GLU A 165 -4.59 3.78 0.55
N CYS A 166 -3.69 4.67 0.09
CA CYS A 166 -2.25 4.46 0.18
C CYS A 166 -1.73 4.45 1.62
N ILE A 167 -2.27 5.30 2.51
CA ILE A 167 -1.93 5.29 3.94
C ILE A 167 -2.35 3.95 4.56
N LEU A 168 -3.59 3.49 4.31
CA LEU A 168 -4.08 2.20 4.82
C LEU A 168 -3.27 1.01 4.27
N ASN A 169 -2.92 1.02 2.98
CA ASN A 169 -2.08 -0.02 2.37
C ASN A 169 -0.67 -0.01 2.98
N THR A 170 -0.07 1.16 3.23
CA THR A 170 1.25 1.27 3.87
C THR A 170 1.24 0.76 5.31
N VAL A 171 0.16 1.00 6.06
CA VAL A 171 -0.04 0.40 7.40
C VAL A 171 -0.09 -1.14 7.30
N ARG A 172 -0.77 -1.71 6.29
CA ARG A 172 -0.80 -3.17 6.07
C ARG A 172 0.57 -3.74 5.68
N GLU A 173 1.26 -3.09 4.72
CA GLU A 173 2.61 -3.46 4.26
C GLU A 173 3.68 -3.33 5.37
N SER A 174 3.41 -2.58 6.44
CA SER A 174 4.33 -2.47 7.57
C SER A 174 4.42 -3.73 8.44
N ILE A 175 3.48 -4.65 8.31
CA ILE A 175 3.31 -5.81 9.20
C ILE A 175 4.03 -7.04 8.62
N PRO A 176 4.86 -7.76 9.40
CA PRO A 176 5.51 -8.99 8.95
C PRO A 176 4.52 -10.18 8.98
N VAL A 177 3.52 -10.16 8.10
CA VAL A 177 2.47 -11.20 8.02
C VAL A 177 3.05 -12.60 7.80
N GLU A 178 4.11 -12.72 7.01
CA GLU A 178 4.83 -13.98 6.79
C GLU A 178 5.42 -14.55 8.08
N SER A 179 6.12 -13.73 8.88
CA SER A 179 6.68 -14.15 10.17
C SER A 179 5.60 -14.51 11.19
N ILE A 180 4.46 -13.81 11.15
CA ILE A 180 3.27 -14.15 11.95
C ILE A 180 2.73 -15.52 11.53
N LEU A 181 2.49 -15.75 10.23
CA LEU A 181 2.00 -17.03 9.71
C LEU A 181 2.96 -18.19 9.99
N GLN A 182 4.27 -17.98 9.89
CA GLN A 182 5.28 -18.98 10.26
C GLN A 182 5.19 -19.35 11.75
N ALA A 183 4.93 -18.37 12.62
CA ALA A 183 4.73 -18.61 14.06
C ALA A 183 3.42 -19.37 14.37
N TYR A 184 2.38 -19.28 13.53
CA TYR A 184 1.19 -20.14 13.61
C TYR A 184 1.48 -21.57 13.13
N MET A 185 2.16 -21.74 11.98
CA MET A 185 2.43 -23.08 11.41
C MET A 185 3.43 -23.89 12.25
N GLY A 186 4.33 -23.22 12.98
CA GLY A 186 5.28 -23.83 13.90
C GLY A 186 4.67 -24.49 15.15
N GLU A 187 3.36 -24.38 15.38
CA GLU A 187 2.66 -25.03 16.51
C GLU A 187 2.38 -26.53 16.27
N THR A 188 2.74 -27.07 15.10
CA THR A 188 2.55 -28.50 14.74
C THR A 188 3.61 -29.46 15.31
N ILE A 189 4.54 -28.98 16.14
CA ILE A 189 5.57 -29.80 16.81
C ILE A 189 5.72 -29.41 18.30
N GLU A 190 4.64 -29.47 19.06
CA GLU A 190 4.76 -29.79 20.50
C GLU A 190 4.45 -31.29 20.65
N GLU A 191 5.49 -32.12 20.84
CA GLU A 191 5.32 -33.55 21.15
C GLU A 191 4.66 -33.69 22.53
N ASP A 192 3.60 -34.51 22.62
CA ASP A 192 2.98 -34.92 23.89
C ASP A 192 3.91 -35.85 24.69
N VAL A 193 4.98 -35.27 25.24
CA VAL A 193 5.82 -35.92 26.25
C VAL A 193 5.05 -35.93 27.58
N VAL A 194 4.15 -36.90 27.69
CA VAL A 194 3.45 -37.23 28.94
C VAL A 194 4.47 -37.82 29.92
N GLU A 195 5.16 -36.96 30.65
CA GLU A 195 5.96 -37.38 31.79
C GLU A 195 5.04 -37.97 32.87
N GLU A 196 5.06 -39.30 33.04
CA GLU A 196 4.41 -39.97 34.17
C GLU A 196 5.09 -39.55 35.49
N ILE A 197 4.67 -38.42 36.07
CA ILE A 197 5.05 -38.00 37.42
C ILE A 197 4.44 -38.99 38.42
N LYS A 198 5.21 -40.03 38.74
CA LYS A 198 4.86 -41.01 39.78
C LYS A 198 5.00 -40.35 41.14
N GLU A 199 3.87 -40.04 41.77
CA GLU A 199 3.82 -39.57 43.15
C GLU A 199 4.58 -40.54 44.08
N GLN A 200 5.60 -40.03 44.76
CA GLN A 200 6.14 -40.66 45.96
C GLN A 200 5.89 -39.72 47.14
N VAL A 201 4.87 -40.06 47.92
CA VAL A 201 4.55 -39.36 49.18
C VAL A 201 5.63 -39.71 50.22
N ILE A 202 6.42 -38.71 50.61
CA ILE A 202 7.30 -38.77 51.79
C ILE A 202 7.09 -37.49 52.61
N GLU A 203 7.02 -37.64 53.93
CA GLU A 203 6.58 -36.61 54.87
C GLU A 203 7.67 -35.58 55.21
N LYS A 204 7.25 -34.38 55.65
CA LYS A 204 8.16 -33.37 56.24
C LYS A 204 8.57 -33.79 57.65
N PRO A 205 9.81 -33.49 58.08
CA PRO A 205 9.90 -32.65 59.27
C PRO A 205 11.10 -31.66 59.35
N ALA A 206 10.80 -30.51 59.96
CA ALA A 206 11.66 -29.70 60.84
C ALA A 206 12.88 -28.90 60.31
N GLU A 207 13.24 -27.90 61.10
CA GLU A 207 14.27 -26.88 60.86
C GLU A 207 15.61 -27.22 61.53
N SER A 208 16.73 -26.68 61.01
CA SER A 208 17.89 -26.31 61.85
C SER A 208 18.78 -25.28 61.15
N LYS A 209 19.88 -24.85 61.79
CA LYS A 209 20.59 -23.58 61.49
C LYS A 209 22.05 -23.81 61.06
N GLY A 210 22.52 -22.98 60.12
CA GLY A 210 23.73 -22.18 60.36
C GLY A 210 25.05 -22.51 59.64
N GLU A 211 25.85 -21.45 59.55
CA GLU A 211 27.32 -21.35 59.44
C GLU A 211 28.03 -21.37 58.07
N THR A 212 29.13 -20.61 58.05
CA THR A 212 29.76 -19.94 56.90
C THR A 212 31.22 -20.39 56.72
N GLN A 213 31.65 -20.66 55.47
CA GLN A 213 33.03 -20.46 54.95
C GLN A 213 32.87 -20.15 53.44
N ILE A 214 33.36 -19.08 52.78
CA ILE A 214 34.68 -18.40 52.75
C ILE A 214 35.80 -19.31 52.21
N ILE A 215 36.33 -19.00 51.00
CA ILE A 215 37.76 -18.98 50.66
C ILE A 215 38.02 -18.28 49.29
N LYS A 216 38.78 -17.18 49.36
CA LYS A 216 39.72 -16.50 48.44
C LYS A 216 39.71 -16.71 46.91
N GLU A 217 39.83 -15.57 46.22
CA GLU A 217 40.58 -15.40 44.96
C GLU A 217 42.07 -15.09 45.20
N THR A 218 42.93 -15.39 44.21
CA THR A 218 44.24 -14.76 43.87
C THR A 218 44.55 -15.13 42.41
N SER A 219 44.54 -14.18 41.46
CA SER A 219 45.72 -13.51 40.84
C SER A 219 46.51 -14.42 39.85
N ASP A 220 47.16 -13.97 38.76
CA ASP A 220 47.76 -12.69 38.30
C ASP A 220 47.69 -12.62 36.72
N VAL A 221 47.56 -11.48 36.01
CA VAL A 221 48.58 -10.43 35.62
C VAL A 221 49.67 -11.00 34.67
N ASP A 222 50.19 -10.39 33.57
CA ASP A 222 50.13 -9.07 32.86
C ASP A 222 50.27 -9.37 31.31
N ASN A 223 50.10 -8.52 30.27
CA ASN A 223 49.28 -7.35 29.87
C ASN A 223 49.90 -6.73 28.57
N LYS A 224 49.30 -5.68 27.97
CA LYS A 224 49.85 -4.79 26.91
C LYS A 224 50.05 -5.43 25.50
N ASN A 225 50.03 -4.71 24.37
CA ASN A 225 49.74 -3.28 24.13
C ASN A 225 49.21 -3.00 22.70
N ALA A 226 48.87 -1.72 22.47
CA ALA A 226 48.65 -1.04 21.19
C ALA A 226 49.87 -1.15 20.21
N ASP A 227 49.84 -0.69 18.95
CA ASP A 227 49.02 0.40 18.37
C ASP A 227 48.80 0.30 16.84
N GLN A 228 48.16 1.32 16.27
CA GLN A 228 47.68 1.47 14.89
C GLN A 228 48.78 1.70 13.83
N ILE A 229 48.48 1.40 12.55
CA ILE A 229 48.43 2.34 11.39
C ILE A 229 48.25 1.57 10.05
N ALA A 230 47.66 2.24 9.05
CA ALA A 230 47.23 1.69 7.76
C ALA A 230 48.35 1.56 6.69
N GLY A 231 48.11 0.80 5.61
CA GLY A 231 48.68 1.13 4.29
C GLY A 231 48.87 0.00 3.26
N ALA A 232 48.20 0.17 2.10
CA ALA A 232 48.56 -0.36 0.77
C ALA A 232 48.45 -1.87 0.45
N SER A 233 48.39 -2.15 -0.86
CA SER A 233 48.04 -3.43 -1.51
C SER A 233 49.24 -4.39 -1.66
N PRO A 234 48.99 -5.64 -2.13
CA PRO A 234 49.25 -5.86 -3.57
C PRO A 234 48.12 -6.61 -4.33
N SER A 235 48.27 -6.57 -5.65
CA SER A 235 47.43 -7.17 -6.69
C SER A 235 47.53 -8.70 -6.81
N LEU A 236 46.51 -9.32 -7.41
CA LEU A 236 46.68 -10.35 -8.44
C LEU A 236 45.44 -10.40 -9.35
N GLU A 237 45.63 -10.73 -10.62
CA GLU A 237 44.64 -10.65 -11.70
C GLU A 237 44.20 -12.04 -12.18
N SER A 238 43.02 -12.15 -12.78
CA SER A 238 42.63 -13.28 -13.63
C SER A 238 41.62 -12.83 -14.69
N ASP A 239 41.99 -12.95 -15.97
CA ASP A 239 41.17 -12.53 -17.11
C ASP A 239 39.81 -13.26 -17.20
N LEU A 240 38.81 -12.55 -17.72
CA LEU A 240 37.86 -13.12 -18.69
C LEU A 240 37.38 -12.00 -19.62
N ALA A 241 37.56 -12.16 -20.94
CA ALA A 241 37.41 -11.06 -21.91
C ALA A 241 36.01 -10.98 -22.53
N LEU A 242 35.52 -9.74 -22.74
CA LEU A 242 34.39 -9.45 -23.64
C LEU A 242 34.91 -8.98 -25.01
N PRO A 243 34.39 -9.50 -26.14
CA PRO A 243 34.67 -8.95 -27.46
C PRO A 243 33.96 -7.60 -27.67
N LYS A 244 34.70 -6.58 -28.11
CA LYS A 244 34.13 -5.30 -28.56
C LYS A 244 33.82 -5.37 -30.07
N THR A 245 32.57 -5.13 -30.43
CA THR A 245 32.19 -4.62 -31.76
C THR A 245 31.13 -3.53 -31.59
N LEU A 246 31.58 -2.28 -31.59
CA LEU A 246 30.74 -1.08 -31.59
C LEU A 246 31.24 -0.18 -32.73
N GLU A 247 30.61 -0.34 -33.89
CA GLU A 247 30.83 0.57 -35.02
C GLU A 247 29.99 1.83 -34.85
N VAL A 248 30.53 2.98 -35.26
CA VAL A 248 29.90 4.28 -35.09
C VAL A 248 29.00 4.57 -36.30
N MET A 249 27.68 4.66 -36.08
CA MET A 249 26.74 5.14 -37.08
C MET A 249 25.88 6.29 -36.53
N THR A 250 26.30 7.50 -36.92
CA THR A 250 25.51 8.74 -37.09
C THR A 250 24.10 8.77 -36.48
N GLU A 251 23.91 9.61 -35.47
CA GLU A 251 22.58 10.02 -35.01
C GLU A 251 21.85 10.79 -36.13
N THR A 252 20.68 10.31 -36.51
CA THR A 252 19.67 11.08 -37.26
C THR A 252 18.33 10.84 -36.58
N GLU A 253 17.56 11.92 -36.41
CA GLU A 253 16.32 11.94 -35.65
C GLU A 253 15.34 10.85 -36.08
N LYS A 254 14.83 10.07 -35.12
CA LYS A 254 13.73 9.12 -35.35
C LYS A 254 12.66 9.32 -34.30
N SER A 255 11.48 9.72 -34.74
CA SER A 255 10.27 9.63 -33.94
C SER A 255 9.97 8.17 -33.61
N SER A 256 9.65 7.88 -32.35
CA SER A 256 9.37 6.52 -31.87
C SER A 256 7.97 6.04 -32.30
N ARG A 257 7.77 5.91 -33.62
CA ARG A 257 6.54 5.39 -34.21
C ARG A 257 6.58 3.86 -34.17
N LEU A 258 5.76 3.27 -33.31
CA LEU A 258 5.62 1.81 -33.22
C LEU A 258 5.12 1.24 -34.56
N SER A 259 5.85 0.26 -35.09
CA SER A 259 5.48 -0.53 -36.25
C SER A 259 5.41 -2.00 -35.84
N PHE A 260 4.28 -2.64 -36.06
CA PHE A 260 4.14 -4.09 -35.86
C PHE A 260 4.78 -4.84 -37.04
N ASN A 261 5.30 -6.04 -36.77
CA ASN A 261 5.84 -6.92 -37.78
C ASN A 261 4.78 -7.93 -38.23
N ASP A 262 4.80 -8.32 -39.50
CA ASP A 262 3.85 -9.27 -40.10
C ASP A 262 4.27 -10.75 -39.94
N ILE A 263 5.33 -10.99 -39.17
CA ILE A 263 5.90 -12.30 -38.90
C ILE A 263 5.87 -12.53 -37.38
N ASP A 264 5.10 -13.52 -36.96
CA ASP A 264 4.98 -13.95 -35.57
C ASP A 264 5.76 -15.27 -35.35
N TYR A 265 6.30 -15.46 -34.15
CA TYR A 265 7.10 -16.64 -33.78
C TYR A 265 6.30 -17.53 -32.82
N ALA A 266 5.98 -18.74 -33.26
CA ALA A 266 5.31 -19.77 -32.47
C ALA A 266 6.31 -20.85 -32.01
N ARG A 267 5.97 -21.62 -30.98
CA ARG A 267 6.73 -22.81 -30.58
C ARG A 267 5.85 -24.05 -30.58
N ASP A 268 6.41 -25.18 -31.01
CA ASP A 268 5.75 -26.48 -30.95
C ASP A 268 5.92 -27.17 -29.58
N GLU A 269 5.27 -28.32 -29.41
CA GLU A 269 5.34 -29.15 -28.20
C GLU A 269 6.76 -29.71 -27.91
N HIS A 270 7.66 -29.61 -28.88
CA HIS A 270 9.07 -30.03 -28.79
C HIS A 270 10.03 -28.83 -28.63
N ASN A 271 9.48 -27.62 -28.39
CA ASN A 271 10.19 -26.36 -28.22
C ASN A 271 11.05 -25.93 -29.44
N ASN A 272 10.66 -26.33 -30.65
CA ASN A 272 11.17 -25.77 -31.91
C ASN A 272 10.45 -24.46 -32.23
N GLU A 273 11.16 -23.47 -32.78
CA GLU A 273 10.57 -22.19 -33.19
C GLU A 273 10.09 -22.25 -34.65
N ILE A 274 8.79 -22.03 -34.85
CA ILE A 274 8.11 -22.02 -36.14
C ILE A 274 7.75 -20.56 -36.49
N ILE A 275 8.12 -20.15 -37.70
CA ILE A 275 7.83 -18.82 -38.23
C ILE A 275 6.44 -18.84 -38.87
N VAL A 276 5.56 -17.92 -38.47
CA VAL A 276 4.18 -17.81 -38.96
C VAL A 276 3.97 -16.45 -39.61
N GLU A 277 3.63 -16.44 -40.90
CA GLU A 277 3.28 -15.22 -41.64
C GLU A 277 1.83 -14.82 -41.32
N ALA A 278 1.70 -13.74 -40.56
CA ALA A 278 0.45 -13.20 -40.03
C ALA A 278 0.31 -11.71 -40.41
N PRO A 279 0.15 -11.39 -41.71
CA PRO A 279 0.04 -10.01 -42.18
C PRO A 279 -1.16 -9.28 -41.58
N LYS A 280 -0.88 -8.13 -40.95
CA LYS A 280 -1.84 -7.31 -40.20
C LYS A 280 -2.54 -6.27 -41.08
N ASP A 281 -3.02 -6.74 -42.24
CA ASP A 281 -3.83 -5.95 -43.17
C ASP A 281 -5.29 -5.83 -42.70
N ILE A 282 -5.92 -4.70 -43.03
CA ILE A 282 -7.26 -4.32 -42.58
C ILE A 282 -8.31 -5.35 -43.04
N SER A 283 -8.25 -5.80 -44.30
CA SER A 283 -9.21 -6.78 -44.83
C SER A 283 -9.16 -8.12 -44.10
N ARG A 284 -8.01 -8.52 -43.56
CA ARG A 284 -7.84 -9.77 -42.81
C ARG A 284 -8.21 -9.61 -41.33
N LEU A 285 -8.04 -8.42 -40.77
CA LEU A 285 -8.53 -8.08 -39.43
C LEU A 285 -10.07 -8.04 -39.38
N GLU A 286 -10.72 -7.57 -40.44
CA GLU A 286 -12.17 -7.57 -40.61
C GLU A 286 -12.72 -9.00 -40.73
N GLU A 287 -12.15 -9.84 -41.60
CA GLU A 287 -12.45 -11.27 -41.72
C GLU A 287 -12.32 -12.04 -40.38
N ILE A 288 -11.27 -11.77 -39.60
CA ILE A 288 -11.07 -12.37 -38.26
C ILE A 288 -12.10 -11.85 -37.24
N SER A 289 -12.56 -10.61 -37.36
CA SER A 289 -13.60 -10.03 -36.50
C SER A 289 -14.94 -10.74 -36.76
N ASP A 290 -15.32 -10.89 -38.03
CA ASP A 290 -16.58 -11.50 -38.43
C ASP A 290 -16.65 -12.98 -38.07
N MET A 291 -15.60 -13.77 -38.36
CA MET A 291 -15.56 -15.19 -37.95
C MET A 291 -15.69 -15.37 -36.42
N ARG A 292 -15.07 -14.50 -35.61
CA ARG A 292 -15.22 -14.55 -34.14
C ARG A 292 -16.59 -14.05 -33.66
N ASN A 293 -17.31 -13.29 -34.48
CA ASN A 293 -18.67 -12.87 -34.18
C ASN A 293 -19.67 -14.00 -34.52
N GLU A 294 -19.51 -14.64 -35.67
CA GLU A 294 -20.29 -15.82 -36.07
C GLU A 294 -20.05 -17.02 -35.15
N GLN A 295 -18.79 -17.30 -34.75
CA GLN A 295 -18.49 -18.39 -33.80
C GLN A 295 -19.22 -18.19 -32.47
N ARG A 296 -19.13 -17.01 -31.84
CA ARG A 296 -19.85 -16.72 -30.58
C ARG A 296 -21.36 -16.77 -30.74
N LYS A 297 -21.88 -16.45 -31.94
CA LYS A 297 -23.31 -16.59 -32.25
C LYS A 297 -23.72 -18.05 -32.33
N LEU A 298 -22.93 -18.91 -32.99
CA LEU A 298 -23.14 -20.36 -33.03
C LEU A 298 -23.04 -21.00 -31.64
N GLU A 299 -22.03 -20.65 -30.85
CA GLU A 299 -21.90 -21.08 -29.45
C GLU A 299 -23.13 -20.67 -28.61
N THR A 300 -23.78 -19.53 -28.91
CA THR A 300 -25.03 -19.09 -28.26
C THR A 300 -26.29 -19.75 -28.85
N GLU A 301 -26.20 -20.42 -30.00
CA GLU A 301 -27.30 -21.13 -30.67
C GLU A 301 -27.23 -22.66 -30.48
N GLU A 302 -26.09 -23.19 -30.04
CA GLU A 302 -25.92 -24.59 -29.62
C GLU A 302 -26.24 -24.82 -28.13
N ASP A 303 -26.12 -23.79 -27.28
CA ASP A 303 -26.45 -23.82 -25.83
C ASP A 303 -27.98 -23.69 -25.51
N ASP A 304 -28.86 -23.76 -26.51
CA ASP A 304 -30.33 -23.55 -26.38
C ASP A 304 -31.09 -24.81 -25.86
N ASP A 305 -30.40 -25.68 -25.11
CA ASP A 305 -31.00 -26.78 -24.32
C ASP A 305 -31.81 -26.20 -23.13
N GLU A 306 -32.92 -26.86 -22.77
CA GLU A 306 -34.08 -26.25 -22.07
C GLU A 306 -33.84 -25.60 -20.67
N ASP A 307 -32.68 -25.79 -20.04
CA ASP A 307 -32.42 -25.44 -18.63
C ASP A 307 -31.79 -24.04 -18.39
N ASN A 308 -31.40 -23.28 -19.44
CA ASN A 308 -30.63 -22.04 -19.27
C ASN A 308 -31.47 -20.76 -19.57
N PRO A 309 -32.01 -20.04 -18.56
CA PRO A 309 -32.97 -18.94 -18.78
C PRO A 309 -32.30 -17.66 -19.28
N ARG A 310 -32.22 -17.50 -20.61
CA ARG A 310 -31.78 -16.28 -21.30
C ARG A 310 -32.53 -15.04 -20.77
N LEU A 311 -31.79 -14.06 -20.25
CA LEU A 311 -32.32 -12.86 -19.59
C LEU A 311 -33.27 -12.05 -20.49
N LYS A 312 -34.57 -12.14 -20.20
CA LYS A 312 -35.61 -11.32 -20.83
C LYS A 312 -35.79 -10.04 -20.03
N ILE A 313 -35.17 -8.95 -20.50
CA ILE A 313 -35.51 -7.60 -20.06
C ILE A 313 -36.92 -7.31 -20.62
N ALA A 314 -37.84 -6.88 -19.75
CA ALA A 314 -39.18 -6.46 -20.14
C ALA A 314 -39.25 -4.94 -20.19
N ASP A 315 -39.90 -4.40 -21.23
CA ASP A 315 -40.08 -2.95 -21.43
C ASP A 315 -41.22 -2.36 -20.55
N GLU A 316 -41.46 -2.90 -19.35
CA GLU A 316 -42.48 -2.43 -18.40
C GLU A 316 -41.85 -1.68 -17.22
N ASP A 317 -42.38 -0.49 -16.90
CA ASP A 317 -41.93 0.34 -15.77
C ASP A 317 -42.23 -0.32 -14.41
N VAL A 318 -41.26 -1.07 -13.88
CA VAL A 318 -41.37 -1.71 -12.56
C VAL A 318 -41.41 -0.67 -11.44
N LYS A 319 -42.47 -0.67 -10.63
CA LYS A 319 -42.59 0.21 -9.47
C LYS A 319 -41.68 -0.24 -8.33
N LEU A 320 -40.55 0.45 -8.17
CA LEU A 320 -39.50 0.18 -7.16
C LEU A 320 -39.85 0.55 -5.70
N ASP A 321 -41.12 0.90 -5.43
CA ASP A 321 -41.66 1.39 -4.15
C ASP A 321 -41.43 0.44 -2.97
N TYR A 322 -41.13 -0.85 -3.24
CA TYR A 322 -40.88 -1.90 -2.25
C TYR A 322 -39.39 -2.12 -1.91
N LEU A 323 -38.47 -1.35 -2.51
CA LEU A 323 -37.01 -1.54 -2.36
C LEU A 323 -36.31 -0.42 -1.55
N ASP A 324 -37.06 0.49 -0.93
CA ASP A 324 -36.54 1.67 -0.19
C ASP A 324 -35.64 2.59 -1.05
N ILE A 325 -35.81 2.54 -2.38
CA ILE A 325 -35.19 3.46 -3.34
C ILE A 325 -36.15 4.63 -3.53
N HIS A 326 -35.82 5.79 -2.94
CA HIS A 326 -36.60 7.01 -3.16
C HIS A 326 -36.57 7.41 -4.64
N ASN A 327 -37.76 7.49 -5.26
CA ASN A 327 -37.89 8.03 -6.60
C ASN A 327 -37.58 9.54 -6.59
N ILE A 328 -36.70 10.00 -7.48
CA ILE A 328 -36.16 11.36 -7.50
C ILE A 328 -37.06 12.32 -8.30
N ASP A 329 -37.97 11.81 -9.12
CA ASP A 329 -38.77 12.64 -10.02
C ASP A 329 -39.90 13.40 -9.32
N THR A 330 -39.75 14.73 -9.34
CA THR A 330 -40.67 15.78 -8.88
C THR A 330 -41.00 15.82 -7.37
N PRO A 331 -40.68 16.93 -6.67
CA PRO A 331 -41.13 17.11 -5.30
C PRO A 331 -42.64 17.40 -5.29
N ASN A 332 -43.43 16.43 -4.83
CA ASN A 332 -44.83 16.65 -4.48
C ASN A 332 -44.95 17.83 -3.48
N GLU A 333 -46.05 18.58 -3.60
CA GLU A 333 -46.23 19.90 -2.98
C GLU A 333 -45.73 19.96 -1.53
N MET A 334 -44.64 20.68 -1.32
CA MET A 334 -44.06 20.86 0.02
C MET A 334 -45.01 21.74 0.84
N THR A 335 -45.83 21.11 1.68
CA THR A 335 -46.83 21.78 2.52
C THR A 335 -46.17 22.70 3.53
N LEU A 336 -45.91 23.94 3.12
CA LEU A 336 -45.41 25.00 3.99
C LEU A 336 -46.44 25.26 5.10
N MET A 337 -46.16 24.75 6.30
CA MET A 337 -46.89 25.17 7.49
C MET A 337 -46.69 26.69 7.66
N PRO A 338 -47.76 27.45 8.00
CA PRO A 338 -47.64 28.89 8.17
C PRO A 338 -46.66 29.23 9.30
N ASP A 339 -46.00 30.37 9.13
CA ASP A 339 -44.82 30.79 9.88
C ASP A 339 -45.03 30.75 11.40
N LEU A 340 -44.06 30.19 12.13
CA LEU A 340 -44.13 30.08 13.58
C LEU A 340 -43.62 31.38 14.22
N LEU A 341 -44.42 32.45 14.08
CA LEU A 341 -44.13 33.77 14.62
C LEU A 341 -43.98 33.72 16.15
N ILE A 342 -42.74 33.78 16.62
CA ILE A 342 -42.38 33.97 18.03
C ILE A 342 -42.37 35.49 18.29
N ASP A 343 -43.54 36.06 18.58
CA ASP A 343 -43.69 37.48 18.94
C ASP A 343 -43.20 37.79 20.38
N ASP A 344 -43.03 36.77 21.23
CA ASP A 344 -42.66 36.92 22.65
C ASP A 344 -41.14 36.94 22.88
N ILE A 345 -40.45 38.00 22.44
CA ILE A 345 -39.10 38.34 22.91
C ILE A 345 -39.16 39.62 23.76
N GLU A 346 -39.32 39.45 25.08
CA GLU A 346 -39.17 40.56 26.03
C GLU A 346 -37.71 41.07 26.03
N ILE A 347 -37.50 42.28 25.50
CA ILE A 347 -36.25 43.01 25.67
C ILE A 347 -36.26 43.67 27.06
N LEU A 348 -35.51 43.10 28.00
CA LEU A 348 -35.26 43.73 29.30
C LEU A 348 -34.48 45.05 29.11
N ALA A 349 -34.93 46.10 29.83
CA ALA A 349 -34.48 47.48 29.69
C ALA A 349 -33.29 47.87 30.59
#